data_AF-A0A5D2HB23-F1
#
_entry.id   AF-A0A5D2HB23-F1
#
_cell.length_a   1.000
_cell.length_b   1.000
_cell.length_c   1.000
_cell.angle_alpha   90.00
_cell.angle_beta   90.00
_cell.angle_gamma   90.00
#
_symmetry.space_group_name_H-M   'P 1'
#
loop_
_entity.id
_entity.type
_entity.pdbx_description
1 polymer ?
#
loop_
_entity_poly.entity_id
_entity_poly.type
_entity_poly.pdbx_seq_one_letter_code
_entity_poly.pdbx_strand_id
1 'polypeptide(L)'
;MAFWWPIIVLAFAYAICRFLLMLIPPNVPSIDVDASDVLDDGNQTQENSFIYIPPRGRPQQSDRKVQCYEPATMKYLGFFPALTPAEVEERVAQARKAQKIWAKSSFKQRRQFLRILLKYIIEHQELICEVSSRDTGKTMVDASLGEIMTTCEKITWLLSEGEKWLRPEYRSSGRSMLHKKSKVEFHPLGVIGAIVSWNYPFHNIFNPMLAAVFSGNGVVIKVSEHASWSGCFYFRIIQAALAAVGAPENLVEVITGFAETGEALVSSVDKIIFVGSPGVGKMIMENAAETLIPVTLELGGKDAFIVCEDVDIPHVAQVAVRAALQSSGQNCAGAERFYVHRDIYNSFVNQVTKIVKSVSAGPPLAARYDMGAICLQEHSDKLQHLVDDAVDKGAEIVARGSFGHLSEGAVDQFFPPTVLKNVNHTMKLMQEETFGPIMPIMKFESDEEVVKLANDSRYGLGCAVFSGSQRRAKEIASQIHCGVAAVNDFASTYMCQSLPFGGTKDSGFGRFAGVEGLRACCLVKSVVEDRWWPYIKTKIPKPIQYPVAENGFEFQESLVEALYGLNIWDRLRALVNALKIISEQNPVATSKKND
;
A
#
# COMPACT_ATOMS: atom_id res chain seq x y z
N MET A 1 -6.58 9.34 55.74
CA MET A 1 -5.43 8.85 54.94
C MET A 1 -5.30 7.33 54.93
N ALA A 2 -5.58 6.60 56.03
CA ALA A 2 -5.46 5.14 56.10
C ALA A 2 -6.31 4.34 55.07
N PHE A 3 -7.45 4.88 54.62
CA PHE A 3 -8.34 4.20 53.66
C PHE A 3 -7.79 4.18 52.21
N TRP A 4 -7.06 5.23 51.80
CA TRP A 4 -6.58 5.37 50.42
C TRP A 4 -5.21 4.72 50.18
N TRP A 5 -4.44 4.50 51.26
CA TRP A 5 -3.10 3.92 51.18
C TRP A 5 -3.06 2.52 50.55
N PRO A 6 -3.96 1.57 50.89
CA PRO A 6 -4.00 0.26 50.24
C PRO A 6 -4.31 0.35 48.74
N ILE A 7 -5.20 1.28 48.34
CA ILE A 7 -5.58 1.49 46.94
C ILE A 7 -4.39 2.04 46.14
N ILE A 8 -3.67 3.01 46.70
CA ILE A 8 -2.47 3.59 46.08
C ILE A 8 -1.36 2.53 45.95
N VAL A 9 -1.12 1.73 46.98
CA VAL A 9 -0.13 0.65 46.95
C VAL A 9 -0.51 -0.41 45.92
N LEU A 10 -1.78 -0.81 45.83
CA LEU A 10 -2.25 -1.76 44.82
C LEU A 10 -2.16 -1.19 43.39
N ALA A 11 -2.50 0.08 43.19
CA ALA A 11 -2.37 0.75 41.90
C ALA A 11 -0.90 0.85 41.45
N PHE A 12 0.01 1.18 42.38
CA PHE A 12 1.44 1.25 42.12
C PHE A 12 2.04 -0.14 41.85
N ALA A 13 1.68 -1.16 42.64
CA ALA A 13 2.08 -2.54 42.40
C ALA A 13 1.55 -3.06 41.06
N TYR A 14 0.30 -2.74 40.68
CA TYR A 14 -0.26 -3.06 39.37
C TYR A 14 0.52 -2.36 38.24
N ALA A 15 0.87 -1.08 38.41
CA ALA A 15 1.66 -0.33 37.44
C ALA A 15 3.07 -0.93 37.26
N ILE A 16 3.76 -1.27 38.36
CA ILE A 16 5.06 -1.95 38.32
C ILE A 16 4.94 -3.33 37.68
N CYS A 17 3.96 -4.15 38.06
CA CYS A 17 3.75 -5.45 37.44
C CYS A 17 3.46 -5.33 35.94
N ARG A 18 2.66 -4.34 35.51
CA ARG A 18 2.41 -4.05 34.09
C ARG A 18 3.69 -3.61 33.37
N PHE A 19 4.51 -2.78 34.01
CA PHE A 19 5.80 -2.35 33.48
C PHE A 19 6.79 -3.53 33.36
N LEU A 20 6.94 -4.35 34.41
CA LEU A 20 7.79 -5.54 34.39
C LEU A 20 7.31 -6.59 33.36
N LEU A 21 5.99 -6.80 33.25
CA LEU A 21 5.41 -7.67 32.20
C LEU A 21 5.60 -7.10 30.79
N MET A 22 5.72 -5.77 30.63
CA MET A 22 6.12 -5.16 29.36
C MET A 22 7.59 -5.43 29.01
N LEU A 23 8.45 -5.66 30.01
CA LEU A 23 9.88 -5.95 29.82
C LEU A 23 10.17 -7.42 29.51
N ILE A 24 9.25 -8.34 29.82
CA ILE A 24 9.38 -9.75 29.43
C ILE A 24 9.00 -9.87 27.95
N PRO A 25 9.94 -10.20 27.05
CA PRO A 25 9.62 -10.36 25.64
C PRO A 25 8.58 -11.49 25.47
N PRO A 26 7.56 -11.31 24.62
CA PRO A 26 6.61 -12.37 24.35
C PRO A 26 7.37 -13.61 23.84
N ASN A 27 6.95 -14.80 24.28
CA ASN A 27 7.49 -16.03 23.69
C ASN A 27 7.03 -16.09 22.23
N VAL A 28 7.97 -15.94 21.30
CA VAL A 28 7.74 -16.01 19.86
C VAL A 28 8.42 -17.29 19.36
N PRO A 29 7.64 -18.30 18.93
CA PRO A 29 8.21 -19.53 18.41
C PRO A 29 9.02 -19.22 17.16
N SER A 30 10.15 -19.90 16.99
CA SER A 30 10.80 -19.96 15.68
C SER A 30 10.02 -20.90 14.78
N ILE A 31 10.07 -20.64 13.48
CA ILE A 31 9.55 -21.52 12.44
C ILE A 31 10.72 -22.00 11.60
N ASP A 32 10.61 -23.22 11.11
CA ASP A 32 11.56 -23.78 10.15
C ASP A 32 10.92 -23.73 8.76
N VAL A 33 11.70 -23.26 7.78
CA VAL A 33 11.26 -23.10 6.40
C VAL A 33 12.35 -23.68 5.52
N ASP A 34 12.04 -24.78 4.84
CA ASP A 34 12.97 -25.39 3.90
C ASP A 34 13.28 -24.39 2.77
N ALA A 35 14.57 -24.08 2.63
CA ALA A 35 15.14 -23.19 1.63
C ALA A 35 16.17 -23.89 0.74
N SER A 36 16.30 -25.23 0.84
CA SER A 36 17.30 -25.99 0.11
C SER A 36 17.22 -25.78 -1.40
N ASP A 37 16.01 -25.78 -1.97
CA ASP A 37 15.75 -25.59 -3.40
C ASP A 37 16.10 -24.19 -3.93
N VAL A 38 16.09 -23.16 -3.07
CA VAL A 38 16.46 -21.79 -3.46
C VAL A 38 17.91 -21.45 -3.16
N LEU A 39 18.60 -22.29 -2.38
CA LEU A 39 20.02 -22.18 -2.05
C LEU A 39 20.90 -23.10 -2.90
N ASP A 40 20.37 -24.25 -3.33
CA ASP A 40 21.10 -25.16 -4.21
C ASP A 40 21.22 -24.54 -5.61
N ASP A 41 22.45 -24.19 -5.98
CA ASP A 41 22.84 -24.00 -7.38
C ASP A 41 22.77 -25.31 -8.21
N GLY A 42 22.39 -26.43 -7.56
CA GLY A 42 22.72 -27.81 -7.89
C GLY A 42 21.75 -28.59 -8.79
N ASN A 43 20.71 -28.00 -9.36
CA ASN A 43 19.84 -28.69 -10.34
C ASN A 43 20.22 -28.41 -11.81
N GLN A 44 21.50 -28.13 -12.07
CA GLN A 44 22.06 -28.06 -13.43
C GLN A 44 22.29 -29.47 -13.98
N THR A 45 21.28 -30.05 -14.63
CA THR A 45 21.51 -31.11 -15.62
C THR A 45 22.05 -30.48 -16.92
N GLN A 46 22.76 -31.25 -17.76
CA GLN A 46 23.20 -30.80 -19.10
C GLN A 46 22.03 -30.33 -19.99
N GLU A 47 20.80 -30.71 -19.67
CA GLU A 47 19.57 -30.24 -20.34
C GLU A 47 19.08 -28.87 -19.84
N ASN A 48 19.48 -28.44 -18.63
CA ASN A 48 19.12 -27.16 -18.00
C ASN A 48 20.25 -26.12 -18.01
N SER A 49 21.42 -26.44 -18.60
CA SER A 49 22.59 -25.55 -18.68
C SER A 49 22.57 -24.59 -19.87
N PHE A 50 21.47 -24.55 -20.63
CA PHE A 50 21.35 -23.60 -21.73
C PHE A 50 21.07 -22.22 -21.16
N ILE A 51 21.98 -21.27 -21.39
CA ILE A 51 21.70 -19.84 -21.32
C ILE A 51 20.56 -19.59 -22.31
N TYR A 52 19.32 -19.58 -21.82
CA TYR A 52 18.17 -19.28 -22.64
C TYR A 52 18.15 -17.77 -22.84
N ILE A 53 18.51 -17.34 -24.05
CA ILE A 53 18.23 -15.99 -24.51
C ILE A 53 16.78 -16.03 -25.05
N PRO A 54 15.79 -15.47 -24.35
CA PRO A 54 14.43 -15.44 -24.87
C PRO A 54 14.45 -14.73 -26.24
N PRO A 55 13.76 -15.29 -27.26
CA PRO A 55 13.58 -14.58 -28.53
C PRO A 55 12.90 -13.24 -28.26
N ARG A 56 13.36 -12.17 -28.92
CA ARG A 56 12.74 -10.84 -28.81
C ARG A 56 11.25 -10.93 -29.20
N GLY A 57 10.35 -10.78 -28.24
CA GLY A 57 8.91 -10.84 -28.42
C GLY A 57 8.19 -11.61 -27.30
N ARG A 58 6.86 -11.48 -27.22
CA ARG A 58 6.03 -12.17 -26.21
C ARG A 58 6.28 -13.69 -26.26
N PRO A 59 6.65 -14.34 -25.14
CA PRO A 59 6.78 -15.78 -25.10
C PRO A 59 5.47 -16.45 -25.48
N GLN A 60 5.57 -17.53 -26.26
CA GLN A 60 4.41 -18.36 -26.61
C GLN A 60 3.81 -18.92 -25.31
N GLN A 61 2.60 -18.50 -24.97
CA GLN A 61 1.84 -18.91 -23.77
C GLN A 61 1.45 -20.41 -23.77
N SER A 62 1.99 -21.22 -24.69
CA SER A 62 1.46 -22.53 -25.05
C SER A 62 1.66 -23.63 -24.01
N ASP A 63 2.51 -23.44 -22.99
CA ASP A 63 2.93 -24.51 -22.09
C ASP A 63 2.36 -24.44 -20.65
N ARG A 64 1.45 -23.50 -20.34
CA ARG A 64 0.88 -23.29 -18.99
C ARG A 64 1.95 -23.23 -17.87
N LYS A 65 3.13 -22.72 -18.17
CA LYS A 65 4.27 -22.60 -17.26
C LYS A 65 4.78 -21.18 -17.23
N VAL A 66 5.03 -20.68 -16.02
CA VAL A 66 5.79 -19.46 -15.76
C VAL A 66 7.25 -19.86 -15.61
N GLN A 67 8.08 -19.52 -16.59
CA GLN A 67 9.52 -19.76 -16.59
C GLN A 67 10.22 -18.63 -15.83
N CYS A 68 11.11 -18.98 -14.90
CA CYS A 68 11.79 -18.02 -14.04
C CYS A 68 13.29 -17.98 -14.35
N TYR A 69 13.86 -16.78 -14.44
CA TYR A 69 15.27 -16.57 -14.74
C TYR A 69 15.82 -15.43 -13.88
N GLU A 70 17.08 -15.50 -13.52
CA GLU A 70 17.79 -14.38 -12.91
C GLU A 70 18.02 -13.27 -13.95
N PRO A 71 17.52 -12.04 -13.75
CA PRO A 71 17.69 -10.98 -14.75
C PRO A 71 19.16 -10.65 -15.06
N ALA A 72 20.03 -10.68 -14.05
CA ALA A 72 21.43 -10.29 -14.22
C ALA A 72 22.27 -11.29 -15.04
N THR A 73 21.89 -12.57 -15.06
CA THR A 73 22.72 -13.68 -15.58
C THR A 73 21.98 -14.58 -16.57
N MET A 74 20.65 -14.47 -16.65
CA MET A 74 19.74 -15.42 -17.31
C MET A 74 19.86 -16.86 -16.81
N LYS A 75 20.42 -17.06 -15.62
CA LYS A 75 20.43 -18.37 -14.97
C LYS A 75 18.99 -18.81 -14.74
N TYR A 76 18.67 -20.01 -15.20
CA TYR A 76 17.34 -20.58 -15.04
C TYR A 76 17.09 -20.95 -13.58
N LEU A 77 15.96 -20.47 -13.03
CA LEU A 77 15.54 -20.67 -11.64
C LEU A 77 14.48 -21.77 -11.49
N GLY A 78 13.97 -22.30 -12.59
CA GLY A 78 12.88 -23.27 -12.61
C GLY A 78 11.58 -22.69 -13.18
N PHE A 79 10.49 -23.44 -13.01
CA PHE A 79 9.17 -23.02 -13.50
C PHE A 79 8.07 -23.31 -12.47
N PHE A 80 6.97 -22.56 -12.58
CA PHE A 80 5.75 -22.77 -11.81
C PHE A 80 4.54 -22.90 -12.73
N PRO A 81 3.51 -23.69 -12.37
CA PRO A 81 2.32 -23.81 -13.18
C PRO A 81 1.54 -22.48 -13.23
N ALA A 82 1.04 -22.12 -14.41
CA ALA A 82 0.09 -21.03 -14.55
C ALA A 82 -1.33 -21.55 -14.27
N LEU A 83 -1.96 -21.02 -13.22
CA LEU A 83 -3.30 -21.45 -12.81
C LEU A 83 -4.35 -20.95 -13.80
N THR A 84 -5.26 -21.86 -14.16
CA THR A 84 -6.47 -21.56 -14.94
C THR A 84 -7.50 -20.82 -14.11
N PRO A 85 -8.48 -20.15 -14.76
CA PRO A 85 -9.61 -19.53 -14.08
C PRO A 85 -10.33 -20.45 -13.07
N ALA A 86 -10.59 -21.71 -13.45
CA ALA A 86 -11.26 -22.67 -12.57
C ALA A 86 -10.44 -23.01 -11.31
N GLU A 87 -9.11 -23.13 -11.45
CA GLU A 87 -8.21 -23.35 -10.31
C GLU A 87 -8.17 -22.12 -9.39
N VAL A 88 -8.20 -20.91 -9.95
CA VAL A 88 -8.27 -19.66 -9.17
C VAL A 88 -9.57 -19.60 -8.36
N GLU A 89 -10.71 -19.88 -8.98
CA GLU A 89 -12.02 -19.94 -8.31
C GLU A 89 -12.01 -20.94 -7.14
N GLU A 90 -11.40 -22.10 -7.34
CA GLU A 90 -11.24 -23.10 -6.28
C GLU A 90 -10.40 -22.57 -5.11
N ARG A 91 -9.24 -21.96 -5.37
CA ARG A 91 -8.40 -21.37 -4.32
C ARG A 91 -9.14 -20.29 -3.54
N VAL A 92 -9.87 -19.42 -4.23
CA VAL A 92 -10.70 -18.39 -3.59
C VAL A 92 -11.82 -19.00 -2.75
N ALA A 93 -12.45 -20.08 -3.21
CA ALA A 93 -13.47 -20.79 -2.45
C ALA A 93 -12.92 -21.42 -1.16
N GLN A 94 -11.71 -21.99 -1.19
CA GLN A 94 -11.06 -22.51 0.02
C GLN A 94 -10.66 -21.38 0.98
N ALA A 95 -10.07 -20.30 0.46
CA ALA A 95 -9.75 -19.11 1.25
C ALA A 95 -10.99 -18.52 1.92
N ARG A 96 -12.16 -18.54 1.25
CA ARG A 96 -13.43 -18.08 1.82
C ARG A 96 -13.91 -18.96 2.98
N LYS A 97 -13.66 -20.27 2.95
CA LYS A 97 -13.96 -21.16 4.10
C LYS A 97 -13.02 -20.88 5.27
N ALA A 98 -11.73 -20.77 5.00
CA ALA A 98 -10.70 -20.44 5.98
C ALA A 98 -10.98 -19.08 6.66
N GLN A 99 -11.33 -18.08 5.86
CA GLN A 99 -11.64 -16.73 6.33
C GLN A 99 -12.79 -16.69 7.34
N LYS A 100 -13.86 -17.46 7.14
CA LYS A 100 -14.98 -17.52 8.09
C LYS A 100 -14.57 -18.01 9.48
N ILE A 101 -13.55 -18.86 9.56
CA ILE A 101 -12.95 -19.31 10.82
C ILE A 101 -12.04 -18.20 11.36
N TRP A 102 -11.16 -17.66 10.52
CA TRP A 102 -10.20 -16.63 10.92
C TRP A 102 -10.84 -15.31 11.36
N ALA A 103 -11.99 -14.93 10.82
CA ALA A 103 -12.75 -13.75 11.23
C ALA A 103 -13.08 -13.75 12.73
N LYS A 104 -13.19 -14.94 13.34
CA LYS A 104 -13.47 -15.16 14.76
C LYS A 104 -12.20 -15.17 15.63
N SER A 105 -11.01 -15.13 15.03
CA SER A 105 -9.73 -15.09 15.75
C SER A 105 -9.60 -13.81 16.57
N SER A 106 -8.86 -13.90 17.69
CA SER A 106 -8.58 -12.74 18.53
C SER A 106 -7.40 -11.91 18.00
N PHE A 107 -7.35 -10.61 18.30
CA PHE A 107 -6.18 -9.79 18.01
C PHE A 107 -4.89 -10.35 18.64
N LYS A 108 -4.98 -11.04 19.78
CA LYS A 108 -3.81 -11.71 20.38
C LYS A 108 -3.20 -12.75 19.43
N GLN A 109 -4.04 -13.58 18.79
CA GLN A 109 -3.60 -14.59 17.82
C GLN A 109 -3.04 -13.93 16.55
N ARG A 110 -3.74 -12.92 16.00
CA ARG A 110 -3.29 -12.18 14.82
C ARG A 110 -1.96 -11.46 15.03
N ARG A 111 -1.74 -10.89 16.23
CA ARG A 111 -0.46 -10.27 16.61
C ARG A 111 0.65 -11.31 16.79
N GLN A 112 0.34 -12.51 17.25
CA GLN A 112 1.34 -13.57 17.36
C GLN A 112 1.86 -13.99 15.99
N PHE A 113 0.97 -14.11 15.00
CA PHE A 113 1.35 -14.39 13.60
C PHE A 113 2.34 -13.34 13.08
N LEU A 114 2.03 -12.06 13.26
CA LEU A 114 2.92 -10.95 12.89
C LEU A 114 4.27 -10.99 13.61
N ARG A 115 4.31 -11.34 14.91
CA ARG A 115 5.57 -11.45 15.66
C ARG A 115 6.45 -12.58 15.16
N ILE A 116 5.86 -13.71 14.78
CA ILE A 116 6.59 -14.85 14.22
C ILE A 116 7.21 -14.46 12.89
N LEU A 117 6.45 -13.80 12.01
CA LEU A 117 6.97 -13.26 10.75
C LEU A 117 8.11 -12.26 10.99
N LEU A 118 7.93 -11.30 11.91
CA LEU A 118 8.96 -10.31 12.23
C LEU A 118 10.26 -10.98 12.71
N LYS A 119 10.14 -11.97 13.60
CA LYS A 119 11.29 -12.73 14.10
C LYS A 119 12.02 -13.43 12.95
N TYR A 120 11.29 -14.17 12.11
CA TYR A 120 11.85 -14.86 10.96
C TYR A 120 12.56 -13.89 10.00
N ILE A 121 11.92 -12.76 9.68
CA ILE A 121 12.50 -11.75 8.78
C ILE A 121 13.83 -11.22 9.33
N ILE A 122 13.91 -10.93 10.63
CA ILE A 122 15.14 -10.43 11.25
C ILE A 122 16.25 -11.49 11.23
N GLU A 123 15.91 -12.74 11.56
CA GLU A 123 16.84 -13.87 11.62
C GLU A 123 17.34 -14.31 10.22
N HIS A 124 16.54 -14.10 9.18
CA HIS A 124 16.80 -14.59 7.81
C HIS A 124 16.83 -13.49 6.74
N GLN A 125 17.12 -12.24 7.11
CA GLN A 125 17.11 -11.10 6.17
C GLN A 125 18.08 -11.28 4.99
N GLU A 126 19.23 -11.93 5.20
CA GLU A 126 20.22 -12.19 4.15
C GLU A 126 19.62 -13.11 3.07
N LEU A 127 19.04 -14.23 3.48
CA LEU A 127 18.36 -15.17 2.58
C LEU A 127 17.23 -14.49 1.78
N ILE A 128 16.40 -13.68 2.44
CA ILE A 128 15.29 -12.98 1.78
C ILE A 128 15.85 -12.00 0.74
N CYS A 129 16.88 -11.23 1.09
CA CYS A 129 17.55 -10.31 0.18
C CYS A 129 18.20 -11.02 -1.01
N GLU A 130 18.84 -12.16 -0.77
CA GLU A 130 19.47 -12.96 -1.82
C GLU A 130 18.43 -13.46 -2.83
N VAL A 131 17.37 -14.10 -2.35
CA VAL A 131 16.26 -14.57 -3.18
C VAL A 131 15.63 -13.42 -3.98
N SER A 132 15.37 -12.28 -3.33
CA SER A 132 14.84 -11.09 -4.03
C SER A 132 15.81 -10.55 -5.09
N SER A 133 17.11 -10.54 -4.80
CA SER A 133 18.14 -10.05 -5.72
C SER A 133 18.27 -10.94 -6.95
N ARG A 134 18.18 -12.27 -6.78
CA ARG A 134 18.19 -13.24 -7.86
C ARG A 134 17.00 -13.07 -8.80
N ASP A 135 15.80 -12.96 -8.26
CA ASP A 135 14.56 -12.93 -9.06
C ASP A 135 14.34 -11.57 -9.76
N THR A 136 14.92 -10.48 -9.23
CA THR A 136 14.61 -9.11 -9.70
C THR A 136 15.80 -8.32 -10.23
N GLY A 137 17.02 -8.82 -10.02
CA GLY A 137 18.26 -8.17 -10.43
C GLY A 137 18.74 -7.04 -9.52
N LYS A 138 17.99 -6.68 -8.46
CA LYS A 138 18.38 -5.62 -7.51
C LYS A 138 19.58 -6.03 -6.65
N THR A 139 20.26 -5.05 -6.08
CA THR A 139 21.37 -5.29 -5.13
C THR A 139 20.85 -5.76 -3.76
N MET A 140 21.71 -6.43 -2.99
CA MET A 140 21.40 -6.82 -1.60
C MET A 140 21.03 -5.61 -0.72
N VAL A 141 21.65 -4.45 -0.96
CA VAL A 141 21.35 -3.21 -0.23
C VAL A 141 19.96 -2.69 -0.62
N ASP A 142 19.63 -2.67 -1.90
CA ASP A 142 18.30 -2.26 -2.37
C ASP A 142 17.20 -3.22 -1.89
N ALA A 143 17.51 -4.52 -1.83
CA ALA A 143 16.63 -5.53 -1.24
C ALA A 143 16.41 -5.26 0.25
N SER A 144 17.47 -4.99 1.02
CA SER A 144 17.34 -4.67 2.44
C SER A 144 16.48 -3.41 2.68
N LEU A 145 16.72 -2.35 1.91
CA LEU A 145 15.98 -1.09 2.01
C LEU A 145 14.51 -1.24 1.61
N GLY A 146 14.22 -1.94 0.51
CA GLY A 146 12.89 -2.01 -0.09
C GLY A 146 12.03 -3.19 0.36
N GLU A 147 12.63 -4.34 0.68
CA GLU A 147 11.94 -5.58 1.09
C GLU A 147 11.84 -5.69 2.61
N ILE A 148 12.98 -5.56 3.29
CA ILE A 148 13.13 -5.89 4.71
C ILE A 148 12.64 -4.73 5.57
N MET A 149 13.25 -3.56 5.43
CA MET A 149 12.96 -2.41 6.29
C MET A 149 11.48 -2.00 6.21
N THR A 150 10.94 -1.87 5.00
CA THR A 150 9.52 -1.50 4.77
C THR A 150 8.54 -2.51 5.39
N THR A 151 8.82 -3.81 5.27
CA THR A 151 7.97 -4.88 5.82
C THR A 151 8.07 -4.95 7.34
N CYS A 152 9.27 -4.79 7.90
CA CYS A 152 9.48 -4.70 9.35
C CYS A 152 8.72 -3.52 9.95
N GLU A 153 8.76 -2.34 9.32
CA GLU A 153 7.98 -1.18 9.77
C GLU A 153 6.48 -1.44 9.72
N LYS A 154 5.99 -2.08 8.66
CA LYS A 154 4.56 -2.42 8.52
C LYS A 154 4.10 -3.33 9.64
N ILE A 155 4.86 -4.39 9.91
CA ILE A 155 4.56 -5.34 10.99
C ILE A 155 4.61 -4.63 12.34
N THR A 156 5.64 -3.81 12.58
CA THR A 156 5.82 -3.07 13.84
C THR A 156 4.65 -2.12 14.09
N TRP A 157 4.21 -1.39 13.07
CA TRP A 157 3.04 -0.51 13.17
C TRP A 157 1.73 -1.27 13.43
N LEU A 158 1.48 -2.38 12.74
CA LEU A 158 0.28 -3.20 12.99
C LEU A 158 0.29 -3.79 14.42
N LEU A 159 1.48 -4.19 14.90
CA LEU A 159 1.67 -4.61 16.28
C LEU A 159 1.47 -3.46 17.26
N SER A 160 1.91 -2.24 17.00
CA SER A 160 1.74 -1.14 17.96
C SER A 160 0.30 -0.60 17.98
N GLU A 161 -0.29 -0.38 16.82
CA GLU A 161 -1.50 0.44 16.66
C GLU A 161 -2.65 -0.24 15.93
N GLY A 162 -2.43 -1.32 15.19
CA GLY A 162 -3.45 -1.88 14.30
C GLY A 162 -4.79 -2.18 14.98
N GLU A 163 -4.76 -2.77 16.18
CA GLU A 163 -5.98 -3.08 16.93
C GLU A 163 -6.75 -1.81 17.34
N LYS A 164 -6.03 -0.76 17.75
CA LYS A 164 -6.64 0.52 18.15
C LYS A 164 -7.49 1.08 17.02
N TRP A 165 -7.01 1.00 15.78
CA TRP A 165 -7.66 1.54 14.61
C TRP A 165 -8.82 0.69 14.07
N LEU A 166 -8.97 -0.56 14.53
CA LEU A 166 -10.09 -1.44 14.20
C LEU A 166 -11.16 -1.52 15.30
N ARG A 167 -10.99 -0.80 16.41
CA ARG A 167 -12.03 -0.68 17.45
C ARG A 167 -13.20 0.18 16.97
N PRO A 168 -14.42 -0.05 17.48
CA PRO A 168 -15.55 0.80 17.17
C PRO A 168 -15.31 2.27 17.53
N GLU A 169 -15.66 3.18 16.62
CA GLU A 169 -15.57 4.62 16.82
C GLU A 169 -16.93 5.20 17.17
N TYR A 170 -17.06 5.82 18.35
CA TYR A 170 -18.30 6.46 18.76
C TYR A 170 -18.44 7.84 18.10
N ARG A 171 -19.64 8.12 17.58
CA ARG A 171 -19.97 9.37 16.89
C ARG A 171 -21.17 10.05 17.57
N SER A 172 -21.26 11.36 17.41
CA SER A 172 -22.44 12.10 17.90
C SER A 172 -23.69 11.60 17.19
N SER A 173 -24.77 11.37 17.95
CA SER A 173 -26.08 11.00 17.40
C SER A 173 -26.93 12.21 17.01
N GLY A 174 -26.48 13.43 17.35
CA GLY A 174 -27.26 14.64 17.14
C GLY A 174 -28.38 14.81 18.17
N ARG A 175 -29.04 15.98 18.12
CA ARG A 175 -30.01 16.42 19.14
C ARG A 175 -31.32 15.63 19.11
N SER A 176 -31.83 15.33 17.92
CA SER A 176 -33.05 14.54 17.73
C SER A 176 -32.90 13.09 18.19
N MET A 177 -31.67 12.58 18.23
CA MET A 177 -31.37 11.19 18.58
C MET A 177 -30.51 11.10 19.86
N LEU A 178 -30.67 12.01 20.83
CA LEU A 178 -29.93 11.95 22.11
C LEU A 178 -30.12 10.63 22.87
N HIS A 179 -31.27 9.97 22.67
CA HIS A 179 -31.60 8.66 23.22
C HIS A 179 -30.89 7.50 22.51
N LYS A 180 -30.11 7.79 21.46
CA LYS A 180 -29.31 6.82 20.71
C LYS A 180 -27.83 6.87 21.06
N LYS A 181 -27.15 5.78 20.77
CA LYS A 181 -25.70 5.64 20.81
C LYS A 181 -25.26 5.18 19.42
N SER A 182 -24.49 6.03 18.75
CA SER A 182 -24.05 5.79 17.37
C SER A 182 -22.57 5.42 17.37
N LYS A 183 -22.22 4.36 16.64
CA LYS A 183 -20.83 3.91 16.46
C LYS A 183 -20.59 3.46 15.03
N VAL A 184 -19.34 3.53 14.60
CA VAL A 184 -18.84 2.93 13.36
C VAL A 184 -18.02 1.70 13.74
N GLU A 185 -18.31 0.57 13.13
CA GLU A 185 -17.60 -0.69 13.34
C GLU A 185 -16.86 -1.10 12.08
N PHE A 186 -15.73 -1.80 12.25
CA PHE A 186 -14.89 -2.30 11.16
C PHE A 186 -14.91 -3.83 11.18
N HIS A 187 -15.55 -4.42 10.18
CA HIS A 187 -15.68 -5.88 10.02
C HIS A 187 -14.82 -6.33 8.84
N PRO A 188 -14.25 -7.54 8.81
CA PRO A 188 -13.58 -8.04 7.60
C PRO A 188 -14.54 -8.08 6.41
N LEU A 189 -14.02 -7.81 5.21
CA LEU A 189 -14.76 -7.86 3.94
C LEU A 189 -15.07 -9.30 3.51
N GLY A 190 -14.11 -10.21 3.70
CA GLY A 190 -14.17 -11.57 3.15
C GLY A 190 -12.80 -11.96 2.61
N VAL A 191 -12.74 -12.40 1.34
CA VAL A 191 -11.50 -12.70 0.65
C VAL A 191 -11.05 -11.47 -0.16
N ILE A 192 -9.84 -11.00 0.12
CA ILE A 192 -9.20 -9.93 -0.65
C ILE A 192 -8.32 -10.58 -1.73
N GLY A 193 -8.48 -10.17 -2.98
CA GLY A 193 -7.52 -10.47 -4.03
C GLY A 193 -6.42 -9.41 -4.04
N ALA A 194 -5.16 -9.82 -4.16
CA ALA A 194 -4.05 -8.92 -4.40
C ALA A 194 -3.34 -9.33 -5.69
N ILE A 195 -3.08 -8.37 -6.57
CA ILE A 195 -2.28 -8.58 -7.79
C ILE A 195 -1.08 -7.64 -7.69
N VAL A 196 0.12 -8.22 -7.65
CA VAL A 196 1.32 -7.52 -7.15
C VAL A 196 2.49 -7.59 -8.13
N SER A 197 3.25 -6.50 -8.22
CA SER A 197 4.38 -6.34 -9.14
C SER A 197 5.66 -7.02 -8.66
N TRP A 198 6.61 -7.17 -9.59
CA TRP A 198 7.90 -7.86 -9.39
C TRP A 198 9.01 -7.01 -8.78
N ASN A 199 8.86 -5.69 -8.68
CA ASN A 199 9.97 -4.81 -8.31
C ASN A 199 10.40 -4.96 -6.84
N TYR A 200 9.47 -5.23 -5.92
CA TYR A 200 9.77 -5.56 -4.53
C TYR A 200 8.96 -6.78 -4.05
N PRO A 201 9.25 -8.01 -4.51
CA PRO A 201 8.30 -9.11 -4.42
C PRO A 201 7.99 -9.55 -2.99
N PHE A 202 8.96 -9.50 -2.09
CA PHE A 202 8.72 -9.85 -0.69
C PHE A 202 7.77 -8.82 -0.07
N HIS A 203 8.10 -7.53 -0.16
CA HIS A 203 7.25 -6.48 0.40
C HIS A 203 5.87 -6.42 -0.28
N ASN A 204 5.81 -6.59 -1.59
CA ASN A 204 4.57 -6.49 -2.36
C ASN A 204 3.60 -7.64 -2.05
N ILE A 205 4.10 -8.82 -1.68
CA ILE A 205 3.26 -9.92 -1.15
C ILE A 205 2.83 -9.60 0.28
N PHE A 206 3.78 -9.21 1.14
CA PHE A 206 3.54 -9.07 2.56
C PHE A 206 2.65 -7.87 2.90
N ASN A 207 2.81 -6.72 2.24
CA ASN A 207 2.07 -5.50 2.57
C ASN A 207 0.53 -5.68 2.53
N PRO A 208 -0.08 -6.15 1.41
CA PRO A 208 -1.52 -6.39 1.38
C PRO A 208 -1.92 -7.56 2.30
N MET A 209 -1.11 -8.62 2.37
CA MET A 209 -1.37 -9.79 3.22
C MET A 209 -1.48 -9.42 4.70
N LEU A 210 -0.52 -8.65 5.20
CA LEU A 210 -0.44 -8.24 6.60
C LEU A 210 -1.68 -7.45 7.01
N ALA A 211 -2.13 -6.50 6.18
CA ALA A 211 -3.34 -5.73 6.46
C ALA A 211 -4.61 -6.60 6.39
N ALA A 212 -4.73 -7.46 5.38
CA ALA A 212 -5.86 -8.35 5.18
C ALA A 212 -6.02 -9.35 6.35
N VAL A 213 -4.96 -10.10 6.67
CA VAL A 213 -4.99 -11.11 7.73
C VAL A 213 -5.19 -10.47 9.10
N PHE A 214 -4.56 -9.32 9.36
CA PHE A 214 -4.73 -8.62 10.64
C PHE A 214 -6.17 -8.11 10.86
N SER A 215 -6.82 -7.64 9.80
CA SER A 215 -8.23 -7.22 9.83
C SER A 215 -9.23 -8.39 9.84
N GLY A 216 -8.77 -9.62 9.61
CA GLY A 216 -9.59 -10.85 9.71
C GLY A 216 -10.10 -11.36 8.36
N ASN A 217 -9.48 -10.94 7.26
CA ASN A 217 -9.77 -11.40 5.91
C ASN A 217 -8.91 -12.63 5.56
N GLY A 218 -9.37 -13.36 4.54
CA GLY A 218 -8.50 -14.25 3.77
C GLY A 218 -7.94 -13.48 2.58
N VAL A 219 -6.86 -13.97 1.98
CA VAL A 219 -6.23 -13.28 0.86
C VAL A 219 -5.66 -14.26 -0.16
N VAL A 220 -5.89 -13.97 -1.44
CA VAL A 220 -5.31 -14.70 -2.58
C VAL A 220 -4.47 -13.72 -3.38
N ILE A 221 -3.18 -14.01 -3.53
CA ILE A 221 -2.17 -13.09 -4.05
C ILE A 221 -1.64 -13.63 -5.37
N LYS A 222 -1.97 -12.98 -6.50
CA LYS A 222 -1.33 -13.25 -7.79
C LYS A 222 -0.04 -12.45 -7.90
N VAL A 223 1.08 -13.15 -7.91
CA VAL A 223 2.40 -12.53 -8.13
C VAL A 223 2.67 -12.33 -9.61
N SER A 224 3.51 -11.36 -9.92
CA SER A 224 4.09 -11.21 -11.25
C SER A 224 4.77 -12.50 -11.69
N GLU A 225 4.63 -12.83 -12.98
CA GLU A 225 5.35 -13.93 -13.61
C GLU A 225 6.88 -13.77 -13.46
N HIS A 226 7.37 -12.53 -13.42
CA HIS A 226 8.79 -12.18 -13.21
C HIS A 226 9.24 -12.24 -11.73
N ALA A 227 8.35 -12.58 -10.81
CA ALA A 227 8.69 -12.75 -9.40
C ALA A 227 8.05 -14.02 -8.81
N SER A 228 7.72 -14.97 -9.66
CA SER A 228 7.02 -16.19 -9.25
C SER A 228 7.91 -17.15 -8.47
N TRP A 229 9.22 -17.17 -8.74
CA TRP A 229 10.16 -18.03 -8.02
C TRP A 229 10.34 -17.60 -6.57
N SER A 230 10.66 -16.33 -6.33
CA SER A 230 10.75 -15.78 -4.98
C SER A 230 9.40 -15.81 -4.27
N GLY A 231 8.30 -15.49 -4.97
CA GLY A 231 6.96 -15.48 -4.41
C GLY A 231 6.50 -16.83 -3.85
N CYS A 232 6.80 -17.93 -4.55
CA CYS A 232 6.52 -19.28 -4.08
C CYS A 232 7.35 -19.67 -2.85
N PHE A 233 8.62 -19.26 -2.78
CA PHE A 233 9.42 -19.42 -1.56
C PHE A 233 8.82 -18.63 -0.38
N TYR A 234 8.46 -17.37 -0.61
CA TYR A 234 7.88 -16.51 0.41
C TYR A 234 6.54 -17.02 0.93
N PHE A 235 5.77 -17.72 0.10
CA PHE A 235 4.55 -18.40 0.53
C PHE A 235 4.81 -19.45 1.61
N ARG A 236 5.91 -20.21 1.53
CA ARG A 236 6.29 -21.21 2.55
C ARG A 236 6.50 -20.56 3.93
N ILE A 237 7.10 -19.38 3.96
CA ILE A 237 7.28 -18.59 5.20
C ILE A 237 5.92 -18.25 5.82
N ILE A 238 4.98 -17.79 4.99
CA ILE A 238 3.62 -17.45 5.42
C ILE A 238 2.90 -18.68 5.97
N GLN A 239 2.96 -19.81 5.25
CA GLN A 239 2.32 -21.07 5.67
C GLN A 239 2.86 -21.56 7.02
N ALA A 240 4.18 -21.58 7.20
CA ALA A 240 4.79 -21.99 8.46
C ALA A 240 4.38 -21.07 9.63
N ALA A 241 4.34 -19.75 9.41
CA ALA A 241 3.88 -18.80 10.44
C ALA A 241 2.39 -18.94 10.77
N LEU A 242 1.53 -19.19 9.79
CA LEU A 242 0.10 -19.44 9.99
C LEU A 242 -0.13 -20.73 10.78
N ALA A 243 0.57 -21.80 10.43
CA ALA A 243 0.52 -23.08 11.14
C ALA A 243 0.93 -22.92 12.62
N ALA A 244 1.99 -22.16 12.89
CA ALA A 244 2.50 -21.91 14.24
C ALA A 244 1.50 -21.19 15.18
N VAL A 245 0.49 -20.51 14.63
CA VAL A 245 -0.60 -19.89 15.41
C VAL A 245 -1.92 -20.65 15.34
N GLY A 246 -1.95 -21.82 14.69
CA GLY A 246 -3.17 -22.60 14.47
C GLY A 246 -4.19 -21.86 13.60
N ALA A 247 -3.74 -21.06 12.64
CA ALA A 247 -4.63 -20.49 11.64
C ALA A 247 -5.14 -21.57 10.67
N PRO A 248 -6.32 -21.41 10.07
CA PRO A 248 -6.81 -22.34 9.05
C PRO A 248 -5.86 -22.40 7.84
N GLU A 249 -5.70 -23.59 7.28
CA GLU A 249 -5.04 -23.78 5.98
C GLU A 249 -5.76 -22.95 4.90
N ASN A 250 -5.02 -22.54 3.87
CA ASN A 250 -5.50 -21.75 2.73
C ASN A 250 -6.07 -20.36 3.10
N LEU A 251 -5.83 -19.86 4.32
CA LEU A 251 -6.20 -18.48 4.70
C LEU A 251 -5.49 -17.44 3.81
N VAL A 252 -4.24 -17.73 3.48
CA VAL A 252 -3.43 -17.00 2.51
C VAL A 252 -3.07 -17.98 1.41
N GLU A 253 -3.20 -17.56 0.15
CA GLU A 253 -2.70 -18.28 -1.02
C GLU A 253 -1.84 -17.35 -1.85
N VAL A 254 -0.73 -17.87 -2.39
CA VAL A 254 0.05 -17.20 -3.44
C VAL A 254 -0.10 -18.03 -4.72
N ILE A 255 -0.53 -17.38 -5.80
CA ILE A 255 -0.81 -18.03 -7.08
C ILE A 255 0.02 -17.42 -8.20
N THR A 256 0.37 -18.26 -9.18
CA THR A 256 1.17 -17.91 -10.35
C THR A 256 0.34 -18.04 -11.62
N GLY A 257 0.61 -17.18 -12.60
CA GLY A 257 -0.06 -17.22 -13.89
C GLY A 257 -0.04 -15.89 -14.61
N PHE A 258 -0.83 -15.79 -15.68
CA PHE A 258 -0.82 -14.64 -16.60
C PHE A 258 -2.07 -13.77 -16.43
N ALA A 259 -2.47 -13.05 -17.48
CA ALA A 259 -3.62 -12.15 -17.47
C ALA A 259 -4.90 -12.88 -17.07
N GLU A 260 -5.20 -14.03 -17.69
CA GLU A 260 -6.40 -14.84 -17.40
C GLU A 260 -6.52 -15.24 -15.91
N THR A 261 -5.39 -15.54 -15.26
CA THR A 261 -5.34 -15.84 -13.83
C THR A 261 -5.72 -14.62 -12.99
N GLY A 262 -5.24 -13.44 -13.39
CA GLY A 262 -5.60 -12.16 -12.75
C GLY A 262 -7.06 -11.79 -12.95
N GLU A 263 -7.59 -11.95 -14.17
CA GLU A 263 -9.00 -11.68 -14.50
C GLU A 263 -9.96 -12.58 -13.70
N ALA A 264 -9.63 -13.87 -13.61
CA ALA A 264 -10.38 -14.81 -12.78
C ALA A 264 -10.36 -14.43 -11.30
N LEU A 265 -9.20 -13.96 -10.80
CA LEU A 265 -9.07 -13.51 -9.41
C LEU A 265 -9.95 -12.30 -9.14
N VAL A 266 -9.94 -11.29 -10.02
CA VAL A 266 -10.79 -10.08 -9.91
C VAL A 266 -12.27 -10.48 -9.83
N SER A 267 -12.69 -11.45 -10.64
CA SER A 267 -14.10 -11.87 -10.72
C SER A 267 -14.57 -12.70 -9.51
N SER A 268 -13.65 -13.19 -8.68
CA SER A 268 -13.95 -14.20 -7.65
C SER A 268 -13.92 -13.69 -6.20
N VAL A 269 -13.30 -12.53 -5.95
CA VAL A 269 -13.00 -12.00 -4.60
C VAL A 269 -13.99 -10.90 -4.16
N ASP A 270 -13.90 -10.46 -2.91
CA ASP A 270 -14.76 -9.41 -2.35
C ASP A 270 -14.16 -7.99 -2.46
N LYS A 271 -12.85 -7.90 -2.79
CA LYS A 271 -12.10 -6.66 -3.01
C LYS A 271 -10.79 -6.97 -3.74
N ILE A 272 -10.34 -6.04 -4.59
CA ILE A 272 -9.00 -6.09 -5.19
C ILE A 272 -8.07 -5.00 -4.64
N ILE A 273 -6.82 -5.37 -4.38
CA ILE A 273 -5.68 -4.46 -4.25
C ILE A 273 -4.76 -4.75 -5.43
N PHE A 274 -4.52 -3.76 -6.28
CA PHE A 274 -3.63 -3.89 -7.43
C PHE A 274 -2.45 -2.91 -7.31
N VAL A 275 -1.25 -3.44 -7.53
CA VAL A 275 -0.01 -2.67 -7.61
C VAL A 275 0.61 -2.92 -8.99
N GLY A 276 0.73 -1.88 -9.81
CA GLY A 276 1.27 -2.04 -11.16
C GLY A 276 1.06 -0.84 -12.09
N SER A 277 0.92 -1.10 -13.39
CA SER A 277 0.86 -0.02 -14.38
C SER A 277 -0.56 0.57 -14.53
N PRO A 278 -0.69 1.86 -14.92
CA PRO A 278 -1.99 2.48 -15.16
C PRO A 278 -2.85 1.75 -16.20
N GLY A 279 -2.22 1.17 -17.23
CA GLY A 279 -2.92 0.42 -18.28
C GLY A 279 -3.63 -0.80 -17.73
N VAL A 280 -2.94 -1.61 -16.92
CA VAL A 280 -3.56 -2.79 -16.27
C VAL A 280 -4.56 -2.35 -15.21
N GLY A 281 -4.30 -1.24 -14.50
CA GLY A 281 -5.25 -0.69 -13.52
C GLY A 281 -6.63 -0.40 -14.11
N LYS A 282 -6.68 0.12 -15.35
CA LYS A 282 -7.95 0.33 -16.08
C LYS A 282 -8.66 -1.00 -16.38
N MET A 283 -7.93 -2.01 -16.84
CA MET A 283 -8.50 -3.35 -17.08
C MET A 283 -9.05 -3.98 -15.79
N ILE A 284 -8.37 -3.80 -14.66
CA ILE A 284 -8.85 -4.27 -13.35
C ILE A 284 -10.17 -3.59 -12.99
N MET A 285 -10.32 -2.28 -13.23
CA MET A 285 -11.57 -1.56 -12.97
C MET A 285 -12.70 -2.03 -13.87
N GLU A 286 -12.43 -2.24 -15.15
CA GLU A 286 -13.40 -2.76 -16.12
C GLU A 286 -13.95 -4.11 -15.63
N ASN A 287 -13.07 -5.04 -15.24
CA ASN A 287 -13.48 -6.35 -14.75
C ASN A 287 -14.18 -6.28 -13.38
N ALA A 288 -13.71 -5.43 -12.47
CA ALA A 288 -14.31 -5.26 -11.14
C ALA A 288 -15.73 -4.65 -11.19
N ALA A 289 -16.06 -3.92 -12.26
CA ALA A 289 -17.37 -3.32 -12.44
C ALA A 289 -18.48 -4.37 -12.65
N GLU A 290 -18.15 -5.53 -13.22
CA GLU A 290 -19.11 -6.62 -13.46
C GLU A 290 -19.70 -7.18 -12.16
N THR A 291 -18.91 -7.21 -11.08
CA THR A 291 -19.32 -7.73 -9.76
C THR A 291 -19.45 -6.65 -8.68
N LEU A 292 -19.21 -5.38 -9.04
CA LEU A 292 -19.25 -4.20 -8.17
C LEU A 292 -18.33 -4.31 -6.95
N ILE A 293 -17.19 -4.97 -7.09
CA ILE A 293 -16.22 -5.08 -6.00
C ILE A 293 -15.36 -3.81 -5.89
N PRO A 294 -15.02 -3.35 -4.68
CA PRO A 294 -14.13 -2.22 -4.51
C PRO A 294 -12.71 -2.56 -4.95
N VAL A 295 -12.02 -1.60 -5.56
CA VAL A 295 -10.60 -1.71 -5.93
C VAL A 295 -9.76 -0.66 -5.20
N THR A 296 -8.55 -1.02 -4.82
CA THR A 296 -7.48 -0.08 -4.45
C THR A 296 -6.40 -0.19 -5.51
N LEU A 297 -6.07 0.92 -6.16
CA LEU A 297 -5.08 0.95 -7.25
C LEU A 297 -3.88 1.79 -6.81
N GLU A 298 -2.74 1.14 -6.66
CA GLU A 298 -1.44 1.77 -6.42
C GLU A 298 -0.66 1.66 -7.74
N LEU A 299 -0.66 2.74 -8.52
CA LEU A 299 -0.15 2.71 -9.89
C LEU A 299 1.11 3.55 -10.03
N GLY A 300 1.77 3.39 -11.18
CA GLY A 300 3.02 4.07 -11.52
C GLY A 300 3.08 5.57 -11.24
N GLY A 301 4.31 6.08 -11.17
CA GLY A 301 4.64 7.45 -10.79
C GLY A 301 5.39 8.21 -11.88
N LYS A 302 5.49 9.53 -11.68
CA LYS A 302 6.42 10.41 -12.41
C LYS A 302 6.88 11.49 -11.45
N ASP A 303 7.36 11.05 -10.29
CA ASP A 303 7.45 11.89 -9.10
C ASP A 303 8.44 13.03 -9.29
N ALA A 304 8.04 14.20 -8.79
CA ALA A 304 8.84 15.41 -8.87
C ALA A 304 9.86 15.44 -7.72
N PHE A 305 11.10 15.77 -8.03
CA PHE A 305 12.18 16.02 -7.07
C PHE A 305 12.66 17.45 -7.26
N ILE A 306 12.32 18.33 -6.32
CA ILE A 306 12.51 19.77 -6.42
C ILE A 306 13.65 20.21 -5.51
N VAL A 307 14.60 20.97 -6.05
CA VAL A 307 15.78 21.45 -5.33
C VAL A 307 15.85 22.98 -5.44
N CYS A 308 15.57 23.66 -4.34
CA CYS A 308 15.71 25.11 -4.21
C CYS A 308 17.19 25.50 -4.07
N GLU A 309 17.49 26.78 -4.26
CA GLU A 309 18.84 27.34 -4.29
C GLU A 309 19.57 27.35 -2.94
N ASP A 310 18.83 27.24 -1.83
CA ASP A 310 19.34 27.40 -0.46
C ASP A 310 19.72 26.07 0.22
N VAL A 311 19.96 25.01 -0.57
CA VAL A 311 20.27 23.66 -0.06
C VAL A 311 21.77 23.38 0.06
N ASP A 312 22.12 22.38 0.86
CA ASP A 312 23.42 21.71 0.82
C ASP A 312 23.50 20.80 -0.44
N ILE A 313 24.11 21.32 -1.51
CA ILE A 313 24.19 20.63 -2.81
C ILE A 313 24.84 19.23 -2.70
N PRO A 314 26.04 19.04 -2.10
CA PRO A 314 26.61 17.72 -1.91
C PRO A 314 25.66 16.70 -1.26
N HIS A 315 24.94 17.10 -0.21
CA HIS A 315 24.00 16.23 0.47
C HIS A 315 22.79 15.90 -0.41
N VAL A 316 22.13 16.90 -0.97
CA VAL A 316 20.92 16.70 -1.78
C VAL A 316 21.22 15.95 -3.08
N ALA A 317 22.41 16.14 -3.67
CA ALA A 317 22.82 15.38 -4.85
C ALA A 317 22.94 13.87 -4.57
N GLN A 318 23.40 13.45 -3.39
CA GLN A 318 23.43 12.03 -3.00
C GLN A 318 22.02 11.46 -2.87
N VAL A 319 21.11 12.21 -2.24
CA VAL A 319 19.70 11.82 -2.11
C VAL A 319 19.04 11.71 -3.48
N ALA A 320 19.30 12.66 -4.38
CA ALA A 320 18.76 12.67 -5.74
C ALA A 320 19.26 11.48 -6.58
N VAL A 321 20.54 11.13 -6.48
CA VAL A 321 21.09 9.96 -7.17
C VAL A 321 20.48 8.66 -6.63
N ARG A 322 20.34 8.52 -5.30
CA ARG A 322 19.60 7.40 -4.72
C ARG A 322 18.16 7.35 -5.24
N ALA A 323 17.49 8.50 -5.29
CA ALA A 323 16.10 8.58 -5.75
C ALA A 323 15.91 8.15 -7.22
N ALA A 324 16.92 8.35 -8.07
CA ALA A 324 16.93 7.92 -9.47
C ALA A 324 17.40 6.47 -9.67
N LEU A 325 18.33 5.98 -8.84
CA LEU A 325 19.07 4.74 -9.11
C LEU A 325 18.74 3.56 -8.18
N GLN A 326 18.07 3.79 -7.04
CA GLN A 326 17.71 2.70 -6.12
C GLN A 326 16.92 1.61 -6.88
N SER A 327 17.38 0.37 -6.80
CA SER A 327 16.83 -0.77 -7.56
C SER A 327 16.83 -0.54 -9.09
N SER A 328 17.86 0.13 -9.60
CA SER A 328 18.00 0.53 -11.01
C SER A 328 16.86 1.42 -11.50
N GLY A 329 16.29 2.26 -10.61
CA GLY A 329 15.17 3.15 -10.93
C GLY A 329 13.80 2.46 -11.04
N GLN A 330 13.72 1.15 -10.74
CA GLN A 330 12.49 0.35 -10.82
C GLN A 330 11.66 0.47 -9.54
N ASN A 331 11.32 1.71 -9.16
CA ASN A 331 10.61 2.02 -7.92
C ASN A 331 9.45 2.99 -8.20
N CYS A 332 8.22 2.63 -7.79
CA CYS A 332 7.06 3.49 -8.01
C CYS A 332 7.20 4.85 -7.30
N ALA A 333 7.76 4.85 -6.09
CA ALA A 333 8.07 6.06 -5.33
C ALA A 333 9.43 6.69 -5.71
N GLY A 334 10.03 6.26 -6.84
CA GLY A 334 11.28 6.80 -7.37
C GLY A 334 11.09 8.19 -7.98
N ALA A 335 12.11 9.03 -7.88
CA ALA A 335 12.08 10.34 -8.51
C ALA A 335 12.36 10.22 -10.01
N GLU A 336 11.48 10.79 -10.83
CA GLU A 336 11.60 10.69 -12.30
C GLU A 336 11.67 12.05 -13.01
N ARG A 337 11.38 13.16 -12.33
CA ARG A 337 11.53 14.53 -12.86
C ARG A 337 12.26 15.39 -11.85
N PHE A 338 13.47 15.81 -12.18
CA PHE A 338 14.30 16.61 -11.28
C PHE A 338 14.23 18.07 -11.68
N TYR A 339 13.69 18.92 -10.81
CA TYR A 339 13.62 20.36 -11.00
C TYR A 339 14.62 21.04 -10.07
N VAL A 340 15.54 21.81 -10.64
CA VAL A 340 16.62 22.45 -9.89
C VAL A 340 16.62 23.94 -10.16
N HIS A 341 16.66 24.74 -9.08
CA HIS A 341 16.62 26.19 -9.19
C HIS A 341 17.80 26.70 -10.03
N ARG A 342 17.56 27.67 -10.92
CA ARG A 342 18.52 28.14 -11.92
C ARG A 342 19.87 28.53 -11.33
N ASP A 343 19.87 29.12 -10.13
CA ASP A 343 21.06 29.67 -9.48
C ASP A 343 22.07 28.59 -9.04
N ILE A 344 21.60 27.36 -8.79
CA ILE A 344 22.44 26.23 -8.39
C ILE A 344 22.54 25.13 -9.45
N TYR A 345 21.81 25.25 -10.57
CA TYR A 345 21.65 24.19 -11.56
C TYR A 345 22.98 23.60 -12.04
N ASN A 346 23.93 24.45 -12.46
CA ASN A 346 25.21 23.96 -12.99
C ASN A 346 26.02 23.22 -11.92
N SER A 347 26.06 23.76 -10.70
CA SER A 347 26.77 23.13 -9.56
C SER A 347 26.14 21.79 -9.19
N PHE A 348 24.81 21.72 -9.16
CA PHE A 348 24.07 20.49 -8.87
C PHE A 348 24.28 19.43 -9.96
N VAL A 349 24.13 19.79 -11.24
CA VAL A 349 24.36 18.88 -12.38
C VAL A 349 25.79 18.33 -12.37
N ASN A 350 26.79 19.18 -12.08
CA ASN A 350 28.18 18.75 -11.98
C ASN A 350 28.40 17.75 -10.83
N GLN A 351 27.79 18.00 -9.66
CA GLN A 351 27.91 17.11 -8.51
C GLN A 351 27.24 15.75 -8.77
N VAL A 352 26.03 15.74 -9.32
CA VAL A 352 25.32 14.52 -9.73
C VAL A 352 26.13 13.75 -10.78
N THR A 353 26.64 14.44 -11.80
CA THR A 353 27.46 13.83 -12.86
C THR A 353 28.69 13.13 -12.28
N LYS A 354 29.35 13.75 -11.29
CA LYS A 354 30.50 13.14 -10.61
C LYS A 354 30.11 11.85 -9.88
N ILE A 355 28.99 11.86 -9.15
CA ILE A 355 28.50 10.67 -8.42
C ILE A 355 28.13 9.57 -9.43
N VAL A 356 27.31 9.87 -10.44
CA VAL A 356 26.84 8.88 -11.42
C VAL A 356 27.98 8.23 -12.20
N LYS A 357 29.03 8.99 -12.56
CA LYS A 357 30.23 8.42 -13.20
C LYS A 357 31.02 7.47 -12.30
N SER A 358 30.83 7.52 -10.99
CA SER A 358 31.48 6.62 -10.03
C SER A 358 30.64 5.38 -9.67
N VAL A 359 29.37 5.34 -10.07
CA VAL A 359 28.47 4.21 -9.80
C VAL A 359 28.92 2.99 -10.59
N SER A 360 29.13 1.88 -9.87
CA SER A 360 29.37 0.56 -10.46
C SER A 360 28.06 -0.20 -10.61
N ALA A 361 27.85 -0.82 -11.76
CA ALA A 361 26.66 -1.63 -12.03
C ALA A 361 27.04 -3.03 -12.51
N GLY A 362 26.35 -4.07 -12.02
CA GLY A 362 26.65 -5.46 -12.36
C GLY A 362 25.80 -6.47 -11.61
N PRO A 363 26.08 -7.78 -11.76
CA PRO A 363 25.29 -8.85 -11.16
C PRO A 363 25.34 -8.79 -9.62
N PRO A 364 24.18 -8.73 -8.94
CA PRO A 364 24.11 -8.32 -7.53
C PRO A 364 24.79 -9.28 -6.54
N LEU A 365 24.99 -10.55 -6.92
CA LEU A 365 25.62 -11.57 -6.07
C LEU A 365 27.05 -11.92 -6.49
N ALA A 366 27.56 -11.39 -7.60
CA ALA A 366 28.89 -11.73 -8.10
C ALA A 366 29.99 -10.89 -7.41
N ALA A 367 29.69 -9.63 -7.06
CA ALA A 367 30.60 -8.72 -6.37
C ALA A 367 29.82 -7.57 -5.71
N ARG A 368 30.55 -6.65 -5.05
CA ARG A 368 29.97 -5.40 -4.55
C ARG A 368 29.74 -4.43 -5.72
N TYR A 369 28.50 -4.32 -6.16
CA TYR A 369 28.02 -3.31 -7.10
C TYR A 369 27.09 -2.30 -6.42
N ASP A 370 27.06 -1.07 -6.91
CA ASP A 370 26.18 -0.02 -6.39
C ASP A 370 24.79 -0.06 -7.05
N MET A 371 24.66 -0.67 -8.24
CA MET A 371 23.41 -0.83 -8.96
C MET A 371 23.31 -2.22 -9.63
N GLY A 372 22.10 -2.78 -9.67
CA GLY A 372 21.82 -4.09 -10.23
C GLY A 372 21.37 -4.09 -11.70
N ALA A 373 20.78 -5.20 -12.14
CA ALA A 373 20.18 -5.34 -13.47
C ALA A 373 18.77 -4.72 -13.53
N ILE A 374 18.26 -4.51 -14.75
CA ILE A 374 16.83 -4.29 -15.00
C ILE A 374 16.17 -5.66 -15.09
N CYS A 375 14.97 -5.81 -14.53
CA CYS A 375 14.27 -7.10 -14.47
C CYS A 375 13.75 -7.57 -15.84
N LEU A 376 13.35 -6.62 -16.69
CA LEU A 376 12.71 -6.89 -17.98
C LEU A 376 13.59 -6.42 -19.15
N GLN A 377 14.05 -7.34 -19.99
CA GLN A 377 14.88 -7.00 -21.15
C GLN A 377 14.20 -6.01 -22.11
N GLU A 378 12.93 -6.25 -22.43
CA GLU A 378 12.14 -5.40 -23.35
C GLU A 378 12.03 -3.95 -22.85
N HIS A 379 12.25 -3.73 -21.55
CA HIS A 379 12.22 -2.41 -20.95
C HIS A 379 13.44 -1.56 -21.36
N SER A 380 14.61 -2.16 -21.59
CA SER A 380 15.81 -1.44 -22.01
C SER A 380 15.62 -0.71 -23.35
N ASP A 381 14.93 -1.33 -24.31
CA ASP A 381 14.61 -0.71 -25.61
C ASP A 381 13.68 0.49 -25.42
N LYS A 382 12.67 0.39 -24.54
CA LYS A 382 11.80 1.51 -24.18
C LYS A 382 12.61 2.66 -23.57
N LEU A 383 13.51 2.36 -22.63
CA LEU A 383 14.36 3.36 -21.98
C LEU A 383 15.24 4.08 -23.01
N GLN A 384 15.85 3.34 -23.94
CA GLN A 384 16.68 3.93 -24.99
C GLN A 384 15.84 4.84 -25.90
N HIS A 385 14.64 4.44 -26.31
CA HIS A 385 13.74 5.30 -27.08
C HIS A 385 13.34 6.60 -26.36
N LEU A 386 13.17 6.57 -25.03
CA LEU A 386 12.91 7.79 -24.23
C LEU A 386 14.13 8.73 -24.22
N VAL A 387 15.33 8.17 -24.16
CA VAL A 387 16.59 8.94 -24.25
C VAL A 387 16.73 9.56 -25.65
N ASP A 388 16.52 8.77 -26.70
CA ASP A 388 16.65 9.21 -28.08
C ASP A 388 15.65 10.33 -28.40
N ASP A 389 14.37 10.19 -28.03
CA ASP A 389 13.36 11.26 -28.19
C ASP A 389 13.76 12.56 -27.48
N ALA A 390 14.36 12.45 -26.28
CA ALA A 390 14.81 13.63 -25.54
C ALA A 390 16.00 14.30 -26.24
N VAL A 391 16.99 13.52 -26.70
CA VAL A 391 18.18 14.05 -27.40
C VAL A 391 17.80 14.69 -28.74
N ASP A 392 16.92 14.05 -29.51
CA ASP A 392 16.40 14.59 -30.78
C ASP A 392 15.67 15.93 -30.59
N LYS A 393 15.10 16.16 -29.41
CA LYS A 393 14.44 17.41 -29.00
C LYS A 393 15.35 18.39 -28.25
N GLY A 394 16.65 18.14 -28.22
CA GLY A 394 17.67 19.07 -27.70
C GLY A 394 18.15 18.81 -26.27
N ALA A 395 17.80 17.67 -25.65
CA ALA A 395 18.44 17.26 -24.39
C ALA A 395 19.90 16.85 -24.60
N GLU A 396 20.73 16.98 -23.57
CA GLU A 396 22.14 16.59 -23.61
C GLU A 396 22.43 15.55 -22.53
N ILE A 397 23.07 14.43 -22.92
CA ILE A 397 23.58 13.43 -21.98
C ILE A 397 24.89 13.96 -21.37
N VAL A 398 24.87 14.28 -20.07
CA VAL A 398 26.05 14.81 -19.35
C VAL A 398 26.81 13.75 -18.57
N ALA A 399 26.13 12.66 -18.23
CA ALA A 399 26.71 11.49 -17.60
C ALA A 399 26.03 10.24 -18.14
N ARG A 400 26.84 9.22 -18.42
CA ARG A 400 26.37 7.86 -18.66
C ARG A 400 27.33 6.95 -17.89
N GLY A 401 26.78 6.10 -17.03
CA GLY A 401 27.56 5.13 -16.28
C GLY A 401 28.18 4.08 -17.21
N SER A 402 29.14 3.32 -16.67
CA SER A 402 29.76 2.19 -17.36
C SER A 402 29.50 0.92 -16.56
N PHE A 403 29.31 -0.19 -17.25
CA PHE A 403 29.19 -1.52 -16.64
C PHE A 403 30.55 -2.15 -16.31
N GLY A 404 31.65 -1.47 -16.65
CA GLY A 404 32.99 -2.02 -16.52
C GLY A 404 33.17 -3.30 -17.35
N HIS A 405 34.05 -4.20 -16.90
CA HIS A 405 34.08 -5.58 -17.38
C HIS A 405 33.11 -6.37 -16.51
N LEU A 406 31.93 -6.68 -17.04
CA LEU A 406 31.00 -7.58 -16.37
C LEU A 406 31.67 -8.95 -16.19
N SER A 407 31.43 -9.61 -15.06
CA SER A 407 31.96 -10.95 -14.77
C SER A 407 31.53 -11.96 -15.84
N GLU A 408 32.30 -13.03 -16.03
CA GLU A 408 31.89 -14.16 -16.88
C GLU A 408 30.48 -14.64 -16.46
N GLY A 409 29.55 -14.65 -17.42
CA GLY A 409 28.15 -15.07 -17.21
C GLY A 409 27.10 -13.96 -17.05
N ALA A 410 27.49 -12.68 -17.02
CA ALA A 410 26.52 -11.58 -17.11
C ALA A 410 25.95 -11.43 -18.52
N VAL A 411 24.68 -11.04 -18.64
CA VAL A 411 24.00 -10.78 -19.93
C VAL A 411 23.65 -9.29 -20.10
N ASP A 412 23.23 -8.89 -21.31
CA ASP A 412 22.88 -7.51 -21.68
C ASP A 412 21.53 -7.00 -21.07
N GLN A 413 21.24 -7.27 -19.79
CA GLN A 413 20.05 -6.75 -19.06
C GLN A 413 20.34 -5.52 -18.19
N PHE A 414 21.43 -4.81 -18.46
CA PHE A 414 21.81 -3.62 -17.71
C PHE A 414 21.55 -2.37 -18.55
N PHE A 415 21.01 -1.33 -17.92
CA PHE A 415 20.89 0.00 -18.53
C PHE A 415 21.80 0.98 -17.80
N PRO A 416 22.63 1.76 -18.51
CA PRO A 416 23.63 2.57 -17.85
C PRO A 416 22.94 3.74 -17.16
N PRO A 417 23.29 4.05 -15.89
CA PRO A 417 22.80 5.25 -15.23
C PRO A 417 23.00 6.48 -16.12
N THR A 418 21.92 7.15 -16.51
CA THR A 418 21.99 8.21 -17.53
C THR A 418 21.45 9.51 -16.96
N VAL A 419 22.25 10.57 -17.02
CA VAL A 419 21.86 11.93 -16.60
C VAL A 419 21.69 12.78 -17.84
N LEU A 420 20.49 13.37 -17.99
CA LEU A 420 20.19 14.31 -19.06
C LEU A 420 19.94 15.69 -18.48
N LYS A 421 20.45 16.72 -19.15
CA LYS A 421 20.16 18.12 -18.87
C LYS A 421 19.43 18.75 -20.06
N ASN A 422 18.90 19.95 -19.86
CA ASN A 422 18.15 20.70 -20.89
C ASN A 422 16.88 19.96 -21.36
N VAL A 423 16.32 19.11 -20.49
CA VAL A 423 15.04 18.45 -20.74
C VAL A 423 13.88 19.43 -20.56
N ASN A 424 12.75 19.16 -21.21
CA ASN A 424 11.52 19.92 -21.03
C ASN A 424 10.29 19.04 -21.25
N HIS A 425 9.11 19.58 -20.95
CA HIS A 425 7.84 18.86 -20.96
C HIS A 425 7.32 18.47 -22.35
N THR A 426 8.02 18.81 -23.45
CA THR A 426 7.68 18.30 -24.80
C THR A 426 8.34 16.95 -25.11
N MET A 427 9.28 16.51 -24.26
CA MET A 427 10.01 15.25 -24.38
C MET A 427 9.25 14.13 -23.69
N LYS A 428 9.18 12.95 -24.30
CA LYS A 428 8.48 11.78 -23.73
C LYS A 428 9.07 11.38 -22.38
N LEU A 429 10.39 11.50 -22.23
CA LEU A 429 11.08 11.24 -20.96
C LEU A 429 10.54 12.05 -19.77
N MET A 430 9.97 13.23 -20.01
CA MET A 430 9.34 14.07 -18.96
C MET A 430 7.84 13.80 -18.77
N GLN A 431 7.20 13.02 -19.66
CA GLN A 431 5.75 12.77 -19.64
C GLN A 431 5.38 11.31 -19.28
N GLU A 432 6.15 10.36 -19.78
CA GLU A 432 5.91 8.93 -19.63
C GLU A 432 6.74 8.36 -18.49
N GLU A 433 6.17 7.47 -17.68
CA GLU A 433 6.90 6.75 -16.64
C GLU A 433 8.07 5.97 -17.26
N THR A 434 9.26 6.24 -16.73
CA THR A 434 10.54 5.67 -17.15
C THR A 434 10.67 4.28 -16.54
N PHE A 435 10.59 4.18 -15.20
CA PHE A 435 10.83 2.96 -14.41
C PHE A 435 12.23 2.36 -14.61
N GLY A 436 13.25 3.22 -14.74
CA GLY A 436 14.63 2.85 -15.04
C GLY A 436 15.62 3.95 -14.62
N PRO A 437 16.95 3.70 -14.74
CA PRO A 437 17.97 4.51 -14.09
C PRO A 437 18.34 5.75 -14.92
N ILE A 438 17.34 6.61 -15.18
CA ILE A 438 17.49 7.86 -15.95
C ILE A 438 17.10 9.05 -15.08
N MET A 439 17.99 10.04 -15.02
CA MET A 439 17.82 11.27 -14.24
C MET A 439 17.73 12.50 -15.17
N PRO A 440 16.52 12.90 -15.58
CA PRO A 440 16.31 14.10 -16.37
C PRO A 440 16.22 15.34 -15.47
N ILE A 441 17.10 16.33 -15.69
CA ILE A 441 17.22 17.54 -14.85
C ILE A 441 16.79 18.79 -15.64
N MET A 442 15.74 19.44 -15.15
CA MET A 442 15.13 20.65 -15.69
C MET A 442 15.38 21.85 -14.75
N LYS A 443 15.59 23.04 -15.33
CA LYS A 443 15.70 24.31 -14.59
C LYS A 443 14.33 24.85 -14.22
N PHE A 444 14.26 25.59 -13.11
CA PHE A 444 13.15 26.51 -12.80
C PHE A 444 13.68 27.78 -12.14
N GLU A 445 12.87 28.83 -12.09
CA GLU A 445 13.25 30.17 -11.57
C GLU A 445 12.41 30.66 -10.40
N SER A 446 11.20 30.13 -10.20
CA SER A 446 10.30 30.55 -9.11
C SER A 446 9.50 29.39 -8.52
N ASP A 447 9.01 29.58 -7.29
CA ASP A 447 8.19 28.59 -6.60
C ASP A 447 6.86 28.35 -7.35
N GLU A 448 6.27 29.39 -7.92
CA GLU A 448 5.05 29.30 -8.74
C GLU A 448 5.29 28.48 -10.01
N GLU A 449 6.44 28.70 -10.68
CA GLU A 449 6.81 27.95 -11.87
C GLU A 449 7.02 26.47 -11.55
N VAL A 450 7.77 26.14 -10.49
CA VAL A 450 8.07 24.73 -10.19
C VAL A 450 6.83 23.97 -9.73
N VAL A 451 5.90 24.62 -9.01
CA VAL A 451 4.60 24.03 -8.69
C VAL A 451 3.80 23.74 -9.97
N LYS A 452 3.79 24.66 -10.93
CA LYS A 452 3.13 24.45 -12.23
C LYS A 452 3.76 23.29 -13.00
N LEU A 453 5.09 23.24 -13.08
CA LEU A 453 5.83 22.15 -13.74
C LEU A 453 5.59 20.79 -13.04
N ALA A 454 5.71 20.73 -11.72
CA ALA A 454 5.46 19.50 -10.97
C ALA A 454 4.04 18.95 -11.21
N ASN A 455 3.04 19.84 -11.26
CA ASN A 455 1.63 19.51 -11.49
C ASN A 455 1.28 19.18 -12.94
N ASP A 456 2.09 19.61 -13.91
CA ASP A 456 1.99 19.25 -15.33
C ASP A 456 2.49 17.82 -15.58
N SER A 457 1.76 16.87 -15.00
CA SER A 457 1.91 15.43 -15.18
C SER A 457 0.56 14.76 -15.02
N ARG A 458 0.32 13.73 -15.83
CA ARG A 458 -0.85 12.85 -15.68
C ARG A 458 -0.74 11.95 -14.44
N TYR A 459 0.45 11.80 -13.89
CA TYR A 459 0.72 11.05 -12.66
C TYR A 459 0.62 11.97 -11.43
N GLY A 460 0.43 11.34 -10.27
CA GLY A 460 0.29 12.04 -9.00
C GLY A 460 0.55 11.11 -7.82
N LEU A 461 1.59 10.29 -7.88
CA LEU A 461 1.96 9.41 -6.77
C LEU A 461 2.62 10.22 -5.66
N GLY A 462 3.80 10.77 -5.89
CA GLY A 462 4.51 11.54 -4.88
C GLY A 462 5.38 12.69 -5.36
N CYS A 463 5.96 13.40 -4.39
CA CYS A 463 6.98 14.41 -4.61
C CYS A 463 7.96 14.50 -3.44
N ALA A 464 9.17 14.99 -3.73
CA ALA A 464 10.17 15.38 -2.74
C ALA A 464 10.60 16.83 -2.99
N VAL A 465 10.62 17.65 -1.94
CA VAL A 465 10.98 19.08 -2.04
C VAL A 465 12.09 19.43 -1.05
N PHE A 466 13.18 19.99 -1.57
CA PHE A 466 14.37 20.37 -0.80
C PHE A 466 14.55 21.90 -0.80
N SER A 467 14.65 22.49 0.40
CA SER A 467 15.01 23.89 0.65
C SER A 467 15.67 24.03 2.02
N GLY A 468 16.63 24.94 2.15
CA GLY A 468 17.17 25.38 3.44
C GLY A 468 16.09 25.94 4.37
N SER A 469 15.04 26.54 3.82
CA SER A 469 13.82 26.92 4.54
C SER A 469 12.79 25.79 4.55
N GLN A 470 12.66 25.10 5.70
CA GLN A 470 11.64 24.06 5.87
C GLN A 470 10.22 24.59 5.65
N ARG A 471 9.95 25.86 5.99
CA ARG A 471 8.64 26.49 5.74
C ARG A 471 8.35 26.57 4.24
N ARG A 472 9.31 27.05 3.45
CA ARG A 472 9.19 27.16 1.99
C ARG A 472 8.98 25.78 1.34
N ALA A 473 9.77 24.79 1.73
CA ALA A 473 9.61 23.43 1.19
C ALA A 473 8.22 22.84 1.49
N LYS A 474 7.66 23.08 2.69
CA LYS A 474 6.27 22.70 3.02
C LYS A 474 5.24 23.44 2.16
N GLU A 475 5.42 24.75 1.96
CA GLU A 475 4.54 25.58 1.15
C GLU A 475 4.52 25.11 -0.32
N ILE A 476 5.67 24.83 -0.92
CA ILE A 476 5.77 24.24 -2.26
C ILE A 476 5.10 22.86 -2.29
N ALA A 477 5.49 21.95 -1.39
CA ALA A 477 4.99 20.57 -1.37
C ALA A 477 3.46 20.51 -1.25
N SER A 478 2.85 21.36 -0.41
CA SER A 478 1.40 21.41 -0.20
C SER A 478 0.58 21.83 -1.42
N GLN A 479 1.22 22.45 -2.42
CA GLN A 479 0.58 22.87 -3.67
C GLN A 479 0.73 21.84 -4.79
N ILE A 480 1.53 20.80 -4.58
CA ILE A 480 1.71 19.72 -5.57
C ILE A 480 0.58 18.70 -5.40
N HIS A 481 -0.17 18.48 -6.47
CA HIS A 481 -1.29 17.56 -6.54
C HIS A 481 -0.78 16.12 -6.70
N CYS A 482 -0.39 15.51 -5.58
CA CYS A 482 0.07 14.13 -5.47
C CYS A 482 -0.46 13.47 -4.18
N GLY A 483 -0.26 12.16 -4.05
CA GLY A 483 -0.72 11.39 -2.91
C GLY A 483 0.20 11.44 -1.69
N VAL A 484 1.51 11.57 -1.88
CA VAL A 484 2.52 11.61 -0.81
C VAL A 484 3.57 12.70 -1.06
N ALA A 485 4.00 13.38 0.00
CA ALA A 485 5.01 14.42 -0.10
C ALA A 485 6.09 14.27 0.98
N ALA A 486 7.35 14.29 0.56
CA ALA A 486 8.51 14.34 1.44
C ALA A 486 9.13 15.75 1.41
N VAL A 487 9.46 16.28 2.58
CA VAL A 487 10.05 17.62 2.76
C VAL A 487 11.46 17.46 3.32
N ASN A 488 12.45 17.94 2.58
CA ASN A 488 13.88 17.77 2.86
C ASN A 488 14.28 16.29 3.08
N ASP A 489 13.61 15.38 2.37
CA ASP A 489 13.79 13.94 2.49
C ASP A 489 13.25 13.24 1.23
N PHE A 490 13.53 11.95 1.08
CA PHE A 490 13.07 11.11 -0.01
C PHE A 490 12.59 9.74 0.50
N ALA A 491 11.44 9.30 0.00
CA ALA A 491 10.81 8.01 0.30
C ALA A 491 10.50 7.71 1.79
N SER A 492 10.79 8.62 2.72
CA SER A 492 10.51 8.41 4.15
C SER A 492 9.02 8.33 4.49
N THR A 493 8.14 8.89 3.66
CA THR A 493 6.69 8.70 3.75
C THR A 493 6.29 7.23 3.71
N TYR A 494 7.02 6.40 2.94
CA TYR A 494 6.80 4.97 2.86
C TYR A 494 7.26 4.24 4.14
N MET A 495 8.24 4.79 4.87
CA MET A 495 8.72 4.22 6.14
C MET A 495 7.77 4.56 7.30
N CYS A 496 7.09 5.70 7.24
CA CYS A 496 6.08 6.09 8.21
C CYS A 496 4.76 5.33 7.99
N GLN A 497 4.71 4.05 8.37
CA GLN A 497 3.61 3.12 8.08
C GLN A 497 2.24 3.46 8.70
N SER A 498 2.17 4.47 9.57
CA SER A 498 0.92 5.07 10.03
C SER A 498 0.28 6.01 9.01
N LEU A 499 1.06 6.53 8.06
CA LEU A 499 0.59 7.39 6.98
C LEU A 499 -0.01 6.57 5.83
N PRO A 500 -1.03 7.10 5.14
CA PRO A 500 -1.52 6.50 3.91
C PRO A 500 -0.47 6.61 2.79
N PHE A 501 -0.42 5.58 1.95
CA PHE A 501 0.36 5.59 0.71
C PHE A 501 -0.52 5.18 -0.47
N GLY A 502 -0.32 5.84 -1.60
CA GLY A 502 -1.07 5.71 -2.86
C GLY A 502 -1.25 7.07 -3.52
N GLY A 503 -1.45 7.07 -4.85
CA GLY A 503 -1.49 8.29 -5.66
C GLY A 503 -2.86 8.92 -5.91
N THR A 504 -2.90 9.78 -6.92
CA THR A 504 -4.07 10.37 -7.58
C THR A 504 -3.83 10.41 -9.09
N LYS A 505 -4.83 10.83 -9.88
CA LYS A 505 -4.79 10.86 -11.35
C LYS A 505 -4.48 9.45 -11.92
N ASP A 506 -3.57 9.31 -12.88
CA ASP A 506 -3.18 8.00 -13.43
C ASP A 506 -2.39 7.13 -12.44
N SER A 507 -1.94 7.68 -11.30
CA SER A 507 -1.31 6.91 -10.22
C SER A 507 -2.33 6.15 -9.33
N GLY A 508 -3.60 6.16 -9.72
CA GLY A 508 -4.65 5.36 -9.08
C GLY A 508 -5.37 6.07 -7.93
N PHE A 509 -6.04 5.29 -7.09
CA PHE A 509 -6.87 5.78 -5.98
C PHE A 509 -7.04 4.71 -4.89
N GLY A 510 -7.56 5.16 -3.75
CA GLY A 510 -7.55 4.38 -2.51
C GLY A 510 -6.16 4.41 -1.87
N ARG A 511 -6.01 3.78 -0.71
CA ARG A 511 -4.73 3.71 0.02
C ARG A 511 -4.53 2.29 0.52
N PHE A 512 -3.30 1.80 0.49
CA PHE A 512 -2.95 0.44 0.94
C PHE A 512 -2.08 0.41 2.22
N ALA A 513 -1.55 1.56 2.64
CA ALA A 513 -0.81 1.76 3.90
C ALA A 513 -1.59 2.64 4.88
N GLY A 514 -1.06 2.79 6.10
CA GLY A 514 -1.69 3.60 7.13
C GLY A 514 -3.01 3.05 7.67
N VAL A 515 -3.68 3.89 8.45
CA VAL A 515 -5.01 3.63 9.01
C VAL A 515 -6.03 3.41 7.90
N GLU A 516 -5.91 4.20 6.84
CA GLU A 516 -6.76 4.18 5.65
C GLU A 516 -6.66 2.83 4.94
N GLY A 517 -5.45 2.31 4.70
CA GLY A 517 -5.25 1.03 4.04
C GLY A 517 -5.70 -0.16 4.90
N LEU A 518 -5.47 -0.10 6.21
CA LEU A 518 -5.99 -1.12 7.12
C LEU A 518 -7.52 -1.14 7.13
N ARG A 519 -8.17 0.02 7.15
CA ARG A 519 -9.64 0.13 7.12
C ARG A 519 -10.23 -0.14 5.73
N ALA A 520 -9.47 0.07 4.66
CA ALA A 520 -9.87 -0.30 3.31
C ALA A 520 -10.03 -1.83 3.16
N CYS A 521 -9.44 -2.62 4.07
CA CYS A 521 -9.67 -4.06 4.18
C CYS A 521 -10.93 -4.41 5.01
N CYS A 522 -11.74 -3.43 5.41
CA CYS A 522 -12.90 -3.64 6.25
C CYS A 522 -14.19 -3.12 5.62
N LEU A 523 -15.29 -3.82 5.89
CA LEU A 523 -16.64 -3.28 5.81
C LEU A 523 -16.84 -2.28 6.95
N VAL A 524 -17.03 -1.01 6.59
CA VAL A 524 -17.37 0.07 7.52
C VAL A 524 -18.88 0.05 7.78
N LYS A 525 -19.28 -0.29 9.00
CA LYS A 525 -20.69 -0.45 9.38
C LYS A 525 -21.12 0.63 10.36
N SER A 526 -22.16 1.39 10.03
CA SER A 526 -22.83 2.26 10.99
C SER A 526 -23.78 1.44 11.87
N VAL A 527 -23.69 1.63 13.18
CA VAL A 527 -24.56 0.98 14.16
C VAL A 527 -25.15 2.04 15.07
N VAL A 528 -26.46 1.97 15.25
CA VAL A 528 -27.20 2.81 16.18
C VAL A 528 -28.00 1.93 17.13
N GLU A 529 -27.77 2.12 18.43
CA GLU A 529 -28.43 1.38 19.51
C GLU A 529 -29.16 2.34 20.46
N ASP A 530 -30.20 1.85 21.13
CA ASP A 530 -30.84 2.61 22.21
C ASP A 530 -29.86 2.76 23.38
N ARG A 531 -29.58 4.01 23.76
CA ARG A 531 -28.57 4.31 24.80
C ARG A 531 -28.96 3.73 26.16
N TRP A 532 -30.26 3.68 26.45
CA TRP A 532 -30.80 3.28 27.74
C TRP A 532 -31.77 2.10 27.60
N TRP A 533 -31.46 1.14 26.75
CA TRP A 533 -32.22 -0.11 26.65
C TRP A 533 -32.22 -0.85 28.01
N PRO A 534 -33.36 -1.43 28.46
CA PRO A 534 -34.69 -1.46 27.81
C PRO A 534 -35.62 -0.30 28.21
N TYR A 535 -35.15 0.68 28.98
CA TYR A 535 -35.97 1.74 29.59
C TYR A 535 -36.47 2.79 28.60
N ILE A 536 -35.60 3.25 27.69
CA ILE A 536 -35.96 4.20 26.64
C ILE A 536 -35.80 3.51 25.30
N LYS A 537 -36.92 3.32 24.61
CA LYS A 537 -37.02 2.67 23.30
C LYS A 537 -37.55 3.65 22.28
N THR A 538 -37.03 3.62 21.06
CA THR A 538 -37.67 4.35 19.97
C THR A 538 -39.03 3.74 19.69
N LYS A 539 -40.07 4.55 19.90
CA LYS A 539 -41.42 4.27 19.44
C LYS A 539 -41.81 5.39 18.51
N ILE A 540 -42.37 5.03 17.35
CA ILE A 540 -43.00 6.02 16.47
C ILE A 540 -44.19 6.61 17.25
N PRO A 541 -44.27 7.92 17.46
CA PRO A 541 -45.43 8.56 18.09
C PRO A 541 -46.72 8.25 17.32
N LYS A 542 -47.84 8.03 18.03
CA LYS A 542 -49.14 7.64 17.43
C LYS A 542 -49.56 8.48 16.21
N PRO A 543 -49.43 9.82 16.19
CA PRO A 543 -49.89 10.63 15.05
C PRO A 543 -49.19 10.29 13.73
N ILE A 544 -47.96 9.78 13.78
CA ILE A 544 -47.14 9.43 12.62
C ILE A 544 -46.89 7.93 12.51
N GLN A 545 -47.58 7.10 13.30
CA GLN A 545 -47.63 5.66 13.05
C GLN A 545 -48.45 5.40 11.79
N TYR A 546 -48.14 4.33 11.05
CA TYR A 546 -48.98 3.92 9.92
C TYR A 546 -50.19 3.10 10.41
N PRO A 547 -51.41 3.38 9.92
CA PRO A 547 -51.77 4.46 9.02
C PRO A 547 -51.68 5.84 9.70
N VAL A 548 -51.11 6.82 8.99
CA VAL A 548 -50.85 8.17 9.51
C VAL A 548 -52.17 8.86 9.82
N ALA A 549 -52.25 9.49 10.99
CA ALA A 549 -53.45 10.23 11.39
C ALA A 549 -53.61 11.53 10.57
N GLU A 550 -54.83 12.08 10.54
CA GLU A 550 -55.11 13.34 9.81
C GLU A 550 -54.20 14.49 10.24
N ASN A 551 -53.89 14.60 11.54
CA ASN A 551 -52.98 15.60 12.11
C ASN A 551 -51.51 15.11 12.21
N GLY A 552 -51.15 14.02 11.54
CA GLY A 552 -49.79 13.47 11.57
C GLY A 552 -48.74 14.43 11.01
N PHE A 553 -49.08 15.21 9.98
CA PHE A 553 -48.19 16.22 9.42
C PHE A 553 -47.99 17.40 10.38
N GLU A 554 -49.06 17.93 10.99
CA GLU A 554 -49.00 19.01 11.98
C GLU A 554 -48.17 18.61 13.22
N PHE A 555 -48.30 17.36 13.66
CA PHE A 555 -47.46 16.80 14.71
C PHE A 555 -45.99 16.80 14.31
N GLN A 556 -45.68 16.37 13.09
CA GLN A 556 -44.32 16.31 12.58
C GLN A 556 -43.71 17.71 12.43
N GLU A 557 -44.48 18.68 11.94
CA GLU A 557 -44.05 20.09 11.86
C GLU A 557 -43.73 20.64 13.25
N SER A 558 -44.62 20.43 14.22
CA SER A 558 -44.41 20.83 15.62
C SER A 558 -43.17 20.15 16.23
N LEU A 559 -42.92 18.88 15.92
CA LEU A 559 -41.74 18.16 16.38
C LEU A 559 -40.44 18.71 15.76
N VAL A 560 -40.46 19.04 14.47
CA VAL A 560 -39.30 19.66 13.78
C VAL A 560 -39.01 21.03 14.38
N GLU A 561 -40.02 21.88 14.56
CA GLU A 561 -39.84 23.21 15.16
C GLU A 561 -39.36 23.10 16.62
N ALA A 562 -39.84 22.13 17.40
CA ALA A 562 -39.35 21.86 18.76
C ALA A 562 -37.86 21.50 18.81
N LEU A 563 -37.38 20.70 17.85
CA LEU A 563 -36.00 20.23 17.81
C LEU A 563 -35.03 21.25 17.18
N TYR A 564 -35.48 21.96 16.15
CA TYR A 564 -34.62 22.72 15.25
C TYR A 564 -34.95 24.22 15.16
N GLY A 565 -36.07 24.69 15.70
CA GLY A 565 -36.47 26.10 15.65
C GLY A 565 -35.35 27.03 16.12
N LEU A 566 -35.16 28.19 15.52
CA LEU A 566 -34.00 29.05 15.85
C LEU A 566 -34.14 29.72 17.22
N ASN A 567 -35.38 29.96 17.64
CA ASN A 567 -35.75 30.63 18.87
C ASN A 567 -36.20 29.63 19.95
N ILE A 568 -35.79 29.85 21.20
CA ILE A 568 -36.16 29.00 22.33
C ILE A 568 -37.67 29.03 22.61
N TRP A 569 -38.33 30.17 22.42
CA TRP A 569 -39.76 30.31 22.67
C TRP A 569 -40.60 29.55 21.64
N ASP A 570 -40.19 29.61 20.37
CA ASP A 570 -40.85 28.88 19.30
C ASP A 570 -40.63 27.37 19.47
N ARG A 571 -39.43 26.93 19.87
CA ARG A 571 -39.18 25.53 20.24
C ARG A 571 -40.09 25.04 21.38
N LEU A 572 -40.25 25.84 22.44
CA LEU A 572 -41.10 25.48 23.58
C LEU A 572 -42.58 25.45 23.18
N ARG A 573 -43.05 26.42 22.40
CA ARG A 573 -44.43 26.45 21.88
C ARG A 573 -44.71 25.23 21.00
N ALA A 574 -43.80 24.91 20.09
CA ALA A 574 -43.91 23.76 19.21
C ALA A 574 -43.86 22.42 19.97
N LEU A 575 -43.05 22.33 21.03
CA LEU A 575 -43.04 21.16 21.91
C LEU A 575 -44.40 20.98 22.62
N VAL A 576 -45.00 22.06 23.11
CA VAL A 576 -46.34 22.04 23.71
C VAL A 576 -47.39 21.59 22.68
N ASN A 577 -47.34 22.12 21.46
CA ASN A 577 -48.26 21.72 20.38
C ASN A 577 -48.11 20.22 20.03
N ALA A 578 -46.88 19.71 19.90
CA ALA A 578 -46.63 18.30 19.65
C ALA A 578 -47.19 17.40 20.77
N LEU A 579 -47.03 17.80 22.04
CA LEU A 579 -47.58 17.08 23.19
C LEU A 579 -49.12 17.11 23.22
N LYS A 580 -49.73 18.24 22.85
CA LYS A 580 -51.19 18.39 22.74
C LYS A 580 -51.77 17.41 21.72
N ILE A 581 -51.18 17.34 20.52
CA ILE A 581 -51.59 16.42 19.46
C ILE A 581 -51.48 14.95 19.89
N ILE A 582 -50.41 14.58 20.63
CA ILE A 582 -50.29 13.22 21.20
C ILE A 582 -51.41 12.95 22.22
N SER A 583 -51.79 13.93 23.03
CA SER A 583 -52.82 13.74 24.07
C SER A 583 -54.23 13.59 23.50
N GLU A 584 -54.56 14.29 22.41
CA GLU A 584 -55.89 14.24 21.76
C GLU A 584 -56.18 12.89 21.09
N GLN A 585 -55.15 12.13 20.72
CA GLN A 585 -55.28 10.77 20.18
C GLN A 585 -55.33 9.65 21.23
N ASN A 586 -55.24 9.99 22.52
CA ASN A 586 -55.51 9.06 23.62
C ASN A 586 -56.88 9.38 24.23
N PRO A 587 -58.02 8.98 23.64
CA PRO A 587 -59.27 9.05 24.38
C PRO A 587 -59.16 8.08 25.56
N VAL A 588 -59.12 8.64 26.76
CA VAL A 588 -59.36 7.90 27.99
C VAL A 588 -60.68 7.14 27.79
N ALA A 589 -60.64 5.83 28.02
CA ALA A 589 -61.83 5.00 28.12
C ALA A 589 -62.66 5.45 29.32
N THR A 590 -63.47 6.48 29.14
CA THR A 590 -64.46 6.97 30.10
C THR A 590 -65.78 7.16 29.39
N SER A 591 -66.53 6.07 29.24
CA SER A 591 -67.99 6.06 29.20
C SER A 591 -68.48 4.62 29.04
N LYS A 592 -68.80 3.98 30.18
CA LYS A 592 -69.90 3.01 30.33
C LYS A 592 -70.12 2.77 31.83
N LYS A 593 -70.80 3.72 32.46
CA LYS A 593 -71.64 3.52 33.63
C LYS A 593 -72.98 4.20 33.30
N ASN A 594 -74.07 3.49 33.57
CA ASN A 594 -75.47 3.73 33.20
C ASN A 594 -75.75 3.28 31.75
N ASP A 595 -76.53 2.23 31.47
CA ASP A 595 -77.70 1.66 32.16
C ASP A 595 -77.61 0.14 32.38
#